data_AF-A0A4Q5XD34-F1
#
_entry.id   AF-A0A4Q5XD34-F1
#
_cell.length_a   1.000
_cell.length_b   1.000
_cell.length_c   1.000
_cell.angle_alpha   90.00
_cell.angle_beta   90.00
_cell.angle_gamma   90.00
#
_symmetry.space_group_name_H-M   'P 1'
#
loop_
_entity.id
_entity.type
_entity.pdbx_description
1 polymer ?
#
loop_
_entity_poly.entity_id
_entity_poly.type
_entity_poly.pdbx_seq_one_letter_code
_entity_poly.pdbx_strand_id
1 'polypeptide(L)'
;MRNHSSKQRLCGVVVLTLWACDPSGTRSAPPAPMSARAKPKASTSAPTSAAPPPTELTDRPERASKPRPPKPLARSEKDDAPVESSRYVLDELNDIGPAGPAAAFARGVVMVTRDNELLISRLLQPPSKSKKPTAGEFAEIGRSSQAFFSVARGPAVSPTHVYWITKGRLVRRALSGGELEVLSTDAREGTRVAVVGPPDVVAYITEPVGKQDSLARLRLSDGRKLDLTPEGAAASSVSLARVGEDVIASYIDGRSGMTPVHARKLRSRSGTLDPDVVVWVSGATQGMTEITSVGTPDVNWLMLPVERDASHFGLATLAVDKDPKMDPPLRWRTYENGLDRSPVASGLLCGEPTALYVRPQTANPEANQELVISSLSLDETASSEPLATARGFADVSIYPVPEGGIVAYVADRRTWARLIRCK
;
A
#
# COMPACT_ATOMS: atom_id res chain seq x y z
N MET A 1 -63.82 27.38 2.22
CA MET A 1 -64.54 26.83 1.05
C MET A 1 -63.65 25.81 0.36
N ARG A 2 -64.16 24.57 0.19
CA ARG A 2 -63.76 23.44 -0.70
C ARG A 2 -62.28 23.00 -0.65
N ASN A 3 -61.88 21.92 0.05
CA ASN A 3 -62.12 20.46 -0.10
C ASN A 3 -61.77 19.84 -1.47
N HIS A 4 -60.72 19.00 -1.48
CA HIS A 4 -60.59 17.63 -2.07
C HIS A 4 -59.16 17.16 -1.70
N SER A 5 -58.87 16.11 -0.91
CA SER A 5 -59.35 14.72 -0.80
C SER A 5 -59.24 13.90 -2.09
N SER A 6 -58.20 13.06 -2.17
CA SER A 6 -58.33 11.71 -2.71
C SER A 6 -57.29 10.77 -2.10
N LYS A 7 -57.79 9.59 -1.70
CA LYS A 7 -57.13 8.50 -0.98
C LYS A 7 -56.72 7.38 -1.96
N GLN A 8 -55.63 6.69 -1.59
CA GLN A 8 -55.42 5.23 -1.61
C GLN A 8 -55.64 4.44 -2.92
N ARG A 9 -54.65 3.58 -3.25
CA ARG A 9 -54.77 2.11 -3.10
C ARG A 9 -53.43 1.38 -3.23
N LEU A 10 -53.20 0.46 -2.28
CA LEU A 10 -52.25 -0.66 -2.35
C LEU A 10 -52.74 -1.72 -3.35
N CYS A 11 -51.78 -2.33 -4.05
CA CYS A 11 -51.65 -3.74 -4.46
C CYS A 11 -50.18 -3.87 -4.92
N GLY A 12 -49.30 -4.72 -4.41
CA GLY A 12 -49.49 -6.09 -3.96
C GLY A 12 -49.14 -7.05 -5.12
N VAL A 13 -47.87 -7.20 -5.46
CA VAL A 13 -47.38 -8.36 -6.23
C VAL A 13 -46.06 -8.83 -5.63
N VAL A 14 -46.12 -9.95 -4.94
CA VAL A 14 -44.99 -10.80 -4.56
C VAL A 14 -44.73 -11.72 -5.74
N VAL A 15 -43.53 -11.67 -6.32
CA VAL A 15 -43.06 -12.68 -7.28
C VAL A 15 -42.03 -13.55 -6.58
N LEU A 16 -42.50 -14.70 -6.11
CA LEU A 16 -41.70 -15.86 -5.72
C LEU A 16 -41.45 -16.68 -6.99
N THR A 17 -40.23 -16.68 -7.51
CA THR A 17 -39.80 -17.68 -8.50
C THR A 17 -38.92 -18.72 -7.82
N LEU A 18 -39.56 -19.83 -7.47
CA LEU A 18 -38.96 -21.15 -7.29
C LEU A 18 -38.65 -21.73 -8.68
N TRP A 19 -37.39 -22.11 -8.90
CA TRP A 19 -36.98 -23.10 -9.90
C TRP A 19 -36.07 -24.08 -9.15
N ALA A 20 -36.58 -25.22 -8.69
CA ALA A 20 -36.88 -26.44 -9.45
C ALA A 20 -35.59 -27.11 -9.97
N CYS A 21 -35.24 -28.19 -9.27
CA CYS A 21 -34.22 -29.17 -9.64
C CYS A 21 -34.52 -29.77 -11.01
N ASP A 22 -33.47 -29.97 -11.81
CA ASP A 22 -33.47 -30.79 -13.02
C ASP A 22 -32.89 -32.17 -12.66
N PRO A 23 -33.70 -33.26 -12.70
CA PRO A 23 -33.21 -34.63 -12.62
C PRO A 23 -33.30 -35.28 -14.00
N SER A 24 -32.30 -35.04 -14.86
CA SER A 24 -32.00 -35.88 -16.00
C SER A 24 -30.53 -35.66 -16.39
N GLY A 25 -29.64 -36.64 -16.52
CA GLY A 25 -29.85 -38.05 -16.79
C GLY A 25 -29.23 -38.46 -18.12
N THR A 26 -27.99 -38.08 -18.41
CA THR A 26 -27.21 -38.70 -19.51
C THR A 26 -25.84 -39.12 -19.02
N ARG A 27 -25.75 -40.44 -18.80
CA ARG A 27 -24.53 -41.23 -18.61
C ARG A 27 -23.59 -41.03 -19.79
N SER A 28 -22.40 -40.48 -19.54
CA SER A 28 -21.23 -40.68 -20.39
C SER A 28 -20.35 -41.77 -19.77
N ALA A 29 -19.96 -42.72 -20.61
CA ALA A 29 -19.29 -43.96 -20.25
C ALA A 29 -17.91 -43.75 -19.57
N PRO A 30 -17.50 -44.68 -18.69
CA PRO A 30 -16.17 -44.67 -18.10
C PRO A 30 -15.10 -45.08 -19.13
N PRO A 31 -13.91 -44.43 -19.15
CA PRO A 31 -12.79 -44.92 -19.93
C PRO A 31 -12.25 -46.25 -19.37
N ALA A 32 -11.85 -47.12 -20.30
CA ALA A 32 -11.35 -48.47 -20.05
C ALA A 32 -10.08 -48.50 -19.17
N PRO A 33 -9.85 -49.59 -18.41
CA PRO A 33 -8.68 -49.74 -17.56
C PRO A 33 -7.43 -50.01 -18.39
N MET A 34 -6.43 -49.12 -18.29
CA MET A 34 -5.09 -49.38 -18.82
C MET A 34 -4.32 -50.33 -17.90
N SER A 35 -3.84 -51.38 -18.56
CA SER A 35 -2.84 -52.39 -18.17
C SER A 35 -1.87 -52.02 -17.06
N ALA A 36 -1.77 -52.95 -16.11
CA ALA A 36 -0.72 -53.07 -15.11
C ALA A 36 0.69 -53.00 -15.69
N ARG A 37 1.59 -52.26 -15.02
CA ARG A 37 3.04 -52.43 -15.15
C ARG A 37 3.73 -52.28 -13.79
N ALA A 38 4.37 -53.37 -13.40
CA ALA A 38 5.52 -53.56 -12.51
C ALA A 38 5.58 -52.80 -11.16
N LYS A 39 5.41 -53.59 -10.09
CA LYS A 39 5.86 -53.26 -8.72
C LYS A 39 7.39 -53.09 -8.68
N PRO A 40 7.94 -52.04 -8.03
CA PRO A 40 9.33 -52.04 -7.62
C PRO A 40 9.55 -53.06 -6.49
N LYS A 41 10.55 -53.93 -6.66
CA LYS A 41 11.04 -54.83 -5.61
C LYS A 41 11.58 -54.02 -4.44
N ALA A 42 11.11 -54.30 -3.24
CA ALA A 42 11.76 -53.89 -2.00
C ALA A 42 13.17 -54.51 -1.95
N SER A 43 14.18 -53.64 -1.81
CA SER A 43 15.56 -54.06 -1.58
C SER A 43 15.74 -54.38 -0.11
N THR A 44 15.91 -55.67 0.16
CA THR A 44 16.40 -56.24 1.40
C THR A 44 17.90 -55.96 1.53
N SER A 45 18.31 -55.17 2.52
CA SER A 45 19.53 -55.36 3.34
C SER A 45 19.93 -54.05 4.03
N ALA A 46 19.50 -53.86 5.27
CA ALA A 46 20.16 -52.93 6.19
C ALA A 46 21.07 -53.76 7.11
N PRO A 47 22.37 -53.44 7.24
CA PRO A 47 23.23 -54.10 8.19
C PRO A 47 22.84 -53.72 9.62
N THR A 48 22.67 -54.74 10.46
CA THR A 48 22.55 -54.63 11.92
C THR A 48 23.84 -54.04 12.49
N SER A 49 23.87 -52.72 12.69
CA SER A 49 24.91 -52.05 13.46
C SER A 49 24.62 -52.24 14.95
N ALA A 50 25.60 -52.77 15.67
CA ALA A 50 25.58 -52.97 17.11
C ALA A 50 25.27 -51.66 17.85
N ALA A 51 24.43 -51.77 18.89
CA ALA A 51 24.11 -50.67 19.79
C ALA A 51 25.37 -50.25 20.58
N PRO A 52 25.79 -48.97 20.54
CA PRO A 52 26.76 -48.46 21.50
C PRO A 52 26.10 -48.30 22.89
N PRO A 53 26.88 -48.40 23.98
CA PRO A 53 26.37 -48.24 25.34
C PRO A 53 25.78 -46.83 25.54
N PRO A 54 24.80 -46.68 26.45
CA PRO A 54 24.16 -45.39 26.72
C PRO A 54 25.22 -44.43 27.24
N THR A 55 25.58 -43.45 26.41
CA THR A 55 26.30 -42.28 26.86
C THR A 55 25.27 -41.40 27.55
N GLU A 56 25.43 -41.20 28.87
CA GLU A 56 24.71 -40.17 29.60
C GLU A 56 25.04 -38.81 28.97
N LEU A 57 24.24 -38.40 27.99
CA LEU A 57 24.16 -37.03 27.54
C LEU A 57 23.55 -36.25 28.69
N THR A 58 24.40 -35.71 29.56
CA THR A 58 24.07 -34.51 30.32
C THR A 58 23.89 -33.36 29.34
N ASP A 59 22.77 -33.37 28.61
CA ASP A 59 22.22 -32.23 27.88
C ASP A 59 21.74 -31.23 28.92
N ARG A 60 22.70 -30.50 29.49
CA ARG A 60 22.42 -29.27 30.20
C ARG A 60 21.93 -28.30 29.11
N PRO A 61 20.66 -27.86 29.11
CA PRO A 61 20.18 -26.94 28.09
C PRO A 61 21.07 -25.71 28.14
N GLU A 62 21.88 -25.54 27.10
CA GLU A 62 22.67 -24.34 26.89
C GLU A 62 21.65 -23.21 26.90
N ARG A 63 21.68 -22.38 27.97
CA ARG A 63 20.80 -21.23 28.10
C ARG A 63 20.94 -20.44 26.82
N ALA A 64 19.94 -20.52 25.95
CA ALA A 64 19.88 -19.78 24.70
C ALA A 64 20.29 -18.35 25.02
N SER A 65 21.50 -18.00 24.57
CA SER A 65 22.04 -16.69 24.83
C SER A 65 21.07 -15.69 24.22
N LYS A 66 20.60 -14.73 25.02
CA LYS A 66 19.66 -13.72 24.53
C LYS A 66 20.28 -13.10 23.27
N PRO A 67 19.53 -13.01 22.15
CA PRO A 67 20.03 -12.38 20.93
C PRO A 67 20.64 -11.03 21.29
N ARG A 68 21.93 -10.83 20.96
CA ARG A 68 22.57 -9.54 21.20
C ARG A 68 21.90 -8.53 20.27
N PRO A 69 21.52 -7.33 20.76
CA PRO A 69 20.97 -6.29 19.90
C PRO A 69 21.97 -5.94 18.79
N PRO A 70 21.48 -5.59 17.59
CA PRO A 70 22.35 -5.16 16.51
C PRO A 70 23.19 -3.96 16.94
N LYS A 71 24.45 -3.92 16.53
CA LYS A 71 25.35 -2.80 16.79
C LYS A 71 24.82 -1.58 16.00
N PRO A 72 24.74 -0.39 16.60
CA PRO A 72 24.39 0.82 15.86
C PRO A 72 25.32 1.03 14.66
N LEU A 73 24.78 1.54 13.55
CA LEU A 73 25.56 1.86 12.37
C LEU A 73 26.59 2.94 12.70
N ALA A 74 27.80 2.79 12.17
CA ALA A 74 28.81 3.84 12.24
C ALA A 74 28.29 5.07 11.48
N ARG A 75 28.73 6.28 11.88
CA ARG A 75 28.29 7.52 11.22
C ARG A 75 28.57 7.53 9.71
N SER A 76 29.65 6.88 9.27
CA SER A 76 30.02 6.71 7.85
C SER A 76 29.12 5.73 7.09
N GLU A 77 28.35 4.90 7.80
CA GLU A 77 27.42 3.92 7.22
C GLU A 77 25.98 4.46 7.17
N LYS A 78 25.75 5.66 7.72
CA LYS A 78 24.44 6.32 7.65
C LYS A 78 24.31 7.02 6.31
N ASP A 79 23.33 6.60 5.52
CA ASP A 79 23.02 7.18 4.20
C ASP A 79 22.29 8.53 4.29
N ASP A 80 22.11 9.06 5.51
CA ASP A 80 21.26 10.22 5.79
C ASP A 80 21.89 11.11 6.86
N ALA A 81 21.87 12.42 6.58
CA ALA A 81 22.32 13.44 7.51
C ALA A 81 21.12 14.19 8.10
N PRO A 82 21.14 14.49 9.41
CA PRO A 82 20.12 15.35 10.00
C PRO A 82 20.14 16.74 9.34
N VAL A 83 18.96 17.29 9.08
CA VAL A 83 18.83 18.67 8.59
C VAL A 83 19.33 19.67 9.65
N GLU A 84 20.18 20.62 9.25
CA GLU A 84 20.57 21.74 10.13
C GLU A 84 19.45 22.77 10.26
N SER A 85 18.68 22.96 9.19
CA SER A 85 17.49 23.80 9.18
C SER A 85 16.37 23.12 8.39
N SER A 86 15.17 23.13 8.99
CA SER A 86 13.97 22.60 8.36
C SER A 86 13.62 23.41 7.11
N ARG A 87 13.28 22.75 6.00
CA ARG A 87 12.73 23.40 4.79
C ARG A 87 11.25 23.76 4.93
N TYR A 88 10.64 23.30 6.01
CA TYR A 88 9.20 23.35 6.21
C TYR A 88 8.82 24.15 7.45
N VAL A 89 7.62 24.71 7.42
CA VAL A 89 6.93 25.17 8.62
C VAL A 89 5.86 24.12 8.93
N LEU A 90 6.00 23.46 10.07
CA LEU A 90 5.07 22.44 10.52
C LEU A 90 3.99 23.09 11.39
N ASP A 91 2.74 23.05 10.95
CA ASP A 91 1.61 23.54 11.74
C ASP A 91 1.35 22.60 12.93
N GLU A 92 0.52 23.02 13.88
CA GLU A 92 0.11 22.21 15.03
C GLU A 92 -0.43 20.83 14.61
N LEU A 93 -0.14 19.84 15.43
CA LEU A 93 -0.61 18.47 15.22
C LEU A 93 -2.05 18.33 15.70
N ASN A 94 -2.95 17.89 14.83
CA ASN A 94 -4.36 17.72 15.13
C ASN A 94 -4.68 16.22 15.32
N ASP A 95 -5.33 15.88 16.43
CA ASP A 95 -5.99 14.59 16.60
C ASP A 95 -7.35 14.63 15.90
N ILE A 96 -7.50 13.88 14.80
CA ILE A 96 -8.73 13.92 14.02
C ILE A 96 -9.70 12.77 14.36
N GLY A 97 -9.32 11.87 15.26
CA GLY A 97 -10.18 10.77 15.71
C GLY A 97 -9.43 9.45 15.98
N PRO A 98 -10.17 8.35 16.19
CA PRO A 98 -9.60 7.03 16.41
C PRO A 98 -8.72 6.54 15.25
N ALA A 99 -7.83 5.57 15.49
CA ALA A 99 -7.09 4.92 14.42
C ALA A 99 -8.00 4.23 13.40
N GLY A 100 -7.84 4.57 12.13
CA GLY A 100 -8.55 3.94 11.01
C GLY A 100 -7.88 4.23 9.68
N PRO A 101 -8.26 3.51 8.60
CA PRO A 101 -7.70 3.74 7.27
C PRO A 101 -8.04 5.17 6.81
N ALA A 102 -6.99 5.96 6.56
CA ALA A 102 -7.10 7.40 6.35
C ALA A 102 -6.23 7.87 5.18
N ALA A 103 -6.70 8.88 4.45
CA ALA A 103 -5.92 9.50 3.38
C ALA A 103 -6.13 11.01 3.34
N ALA A 104 -5.03 11.75 3.25
CA ALA A 104 -5.04 13.17 2.99
C ALA A 104 -5.61 13.48 1.59
N PHE A 105 -6.33 14.59 1.46
CA PHE A 105 -6.82 15.11 0.19
C PHE A 105 -6.98 16.64 0.25
N ALA A 106 -7.33 17.28 -0.87
CA ALA A 106 -7.33 18.74 -1.00
C ALA A 106 -8.10 19.53 0.07
N ARG A 107 -9.08 18.91 0.76
CA ARG A 107 -9.94 19.58 1.75
C ARG A 107 -9.82 19.00 3.17
N GLY A 108 -8.84 18.13 3.44
CA GLY A 108 -8.62 17.56 4.76
C GLY A 108 -8.19 16.09 4.70
N VAL A 109 -8.80 15.26 5.53
CA VAL A 109 -8.52 13.82 5.61
C VAL A 109 -9.83 13.04 5.46
N VAL A 110 -9.81 12.02 4.61
CA VAL A 110 -10.93 11.07 4.48
C VAL A 110 -10.60 9.76 5.19
N MET A 111 -11.60 9.19 5.84
CA MET A 111 -11.53 7.90 6.53
C MET A 111 -12.66 6.99 6.06
N VAL A 112 -12.40 5.68 6.06
CA VAL A 112 -13.37 4.64 5.72
C VAL A 112 -13.72 3.80 6.94
N THR A 113 -15.01 3.64 7.24
CA THR A 113 -15.49 2.79 8.34
C THR A 113 -15.63 1.33 7.93
N ARG A 114 -15.80 0.44 8.91
CA ARG A 114 -16.11 -0.99 8.68
C ARG A 114 -17.39 -1.20 7.87
N ASP A 115 -18.33 -0.27 7.97
CA ASP A 115 -19.62 -0.31 7.28
C ASP A 115 -19.59 0.36 5.89
N ASN A 116 -18.40 0.73 5.41
CA ASN A 116 -18.20 1.44 4.13
C ASN A 116 -18.84 2.84 4.12
N GLU A 117 -18.85 3.53 5.27
CA GLU A 117 -19.13 4.96 5.32
C GLU A 117 -17.85 5.76 5.03
N LEU A 118 -17.99 6.86 4.28
CA LEU A 118 -16.95 7.86 4.14
C LEU A 118 -17.15 8.95 5.18
N LEU A 119 -16.12 9.19 5.98
CA LEU A 119 -16.07 10.26 6.97
C LEU A 119 -14.96 11.23 6.59
N ILE A 120 -15.23 12.52 6.68
CA ILE A 120 -14.28 13.56 6.27
C ILE A 120 -14.00 14.46 7.45
N SER A 121 -12.75 14.43 7.92
CA SER A 121 -12.18 15.45 8.79
C SER A 121 -11.78 16.63 7.88
N ARG A 122 -12.60 17.68 7.89
CA ARG A 122 -12.41 18.85 7.00
C ARG A 122 -11.37 19.77 7.59
N LEU A 123 -10.47 20.27 6.74
CA LEU A 123 -9.64 21.41 7.06
C LEU A 123 -10.55 22.65 7.20
N LEU A 124 -10.64 23.22 8.39
CA LEU A 124 -11.59 24.28 8.73
C LEU A 124 -11.18 25.64 8.14
N GLN A 125 -9.88 25.85 7.97
CA GLN A 125 -9.31 27.08 7.42
C GLN A 125 -8.34 26.72 6.29
N PRO A 126 -8.44 27.36 5.12
CA PRO A 126 -7.47 27.13 4.06
C PRO A 126 -6.06 27.54 4.53
N PRO A 127 -5.00 26.95 3.98
CA PRO A 127 -3.63 27.36 4.30
C PRO A 127 -3.46 28.88 4.07
N SER A 128 -3.17 29.62 5.14
CA SER A 128 -2.96 31.07 5.06
C SER A 128 -1.63 31.41 4.39
N LYS A 129 -1.63 32.33 3.42
CA LYS A 129 -0.40 32.87 2.79
C LYS A 129 0.33 33.92 3.64
N SER A 130 -0.16 34.19 4.85
CA SER A 130 0.42 35.22 5.70
C SER A 130 1.81 34.82 6.20
N LYS A 131 2.69 35.80 6.45
CA LYS A 131 4.02 35.58 7.05
C LYS A 131 3.98 34.97 8.46
N LYS A 132 2.81 35.01 9.11
CA LYS A 132 2.52 34.35 10.41
C LYS A 132 1.26 33.50 10.28
N PRO A 133 1.37 32.34 9.64
CA PRO A 133 0.26 31.41 9.51
C PRO A 133 -0.54 31.19 10.79
N THR A 134 -1.87 31.23 10.70
CA THR A 134 -2.69 30.47 11.65
C THR A 134 -2.49 28.99 11.37
N ALA A 135 -2.33 28.19 12.43
CA ALA A 135 -2.22 26.74 12.32
C ALA A 135 -3.48 26.17 11.65
N GLY A 136 -3.28 25.21 10.74
CA GLY A 136 -4.39 24.46 10.16
C GLY A 136 -5.14 23.68 11.24
N GLU A 137 -6.46 23.90 11.31
CA GLU A 137 -7.35 23.17 12.21
C GLU A 137 -8.21 22.18 11.42
N PHE A 138 -8.37 20.97 11.95
CA PHE A 138 -9.13 19.90 11.34
C PHE A 138 -10.36 19.54 12.18
N ALA A 139 -11.50 19.31 11.54
CA ALA A 139 -12.68 18.83 12.23
C ALA A 139 -12.45 17.42 12.79
N GLU A 140 -12.77 17.19 14.06
CA GLU A 140 -12.69 15.85 14.65
C GLU A 140 -13.80 14.93 14.12
N ILE A 141 -13.48 13.66 13.92
CA ILE A 141 -14.44 12.61 13.58
C ILE A 141 -15.00 12.01 14.86
N GLY A 142 -16.24 12.39 15.20
CA GLY A 142 -16.97 11.92 16.38
C GLY A 142 -17.50 10.48 16.32
N ARG A 143 -16.74 9.53 15.75
CA ARG A 143 -17.07 8.09 15.75
C ARG A 143 -16.22 7.35 16.78
N SER A 144 -16.72 6.23 17.28
CA SER A 144 -15.98 5.39 18.21
C SER A 144 -14.90 4.57 17.49
N SER A 145 -13.90 4.09 18.23
CA SER A 145 -12.80 3.27 17.68
C SER A 145 -13.28 1.95 17.08
N GLN A 146 -14.42 1.40 17.54
CA GLN A 146 -14.99 0.16 17.00
C GLN A 146 -15.49 0.32 15.55
N ALA A 147 -15.74 1.55 15.10
CA ALA A 147 -16.17 1.83 13.74
C ALA A 147 -15.06 1.65 12.68
N PHE A 148 -13.80 1.45 13.11
CA PHE A 148 -12.63 1.43 12.23
C PHE A 148 -11.79 0.15 12.37
N PHE A 149 -10.99 -0.13 11.34
CA PHE A 149 -9.91 -1.09 11.39
C PHE A 149 -8.61 -0.35 11.71
N SER A 150 -8.06 -0.53 12.92
CA SER A 150 -6.93 0.29 13.41
C SER A 150 -5.60 0.08 12.68
N VAL A 151 -5.51 -0.93 11.80
CA VAL A 151 -4.30 -1.31 11.06
C VAL A 151 -4.60 -1.59 9.57
N ALA A 152 -5.68 -1.01 9.03
CA ALA A 152 -6.00 -1.13 7.61
C ALA A 152 -5.30 -0.04 6.79
N ARG A 153 -5.11 -0.34 5.49
CA ARG A 153 -4.59 0.62 4.51
C ARG A 153 -5.62 1.71 4.24
N GLY A 154 -5.18 2.96 4.18
CA GLY A 154 -5.98 4.10 3.77
C GLY A 154 -6.50 3.97 2.35
N PRO A 155 -7.61 4.66 2.03
CA PRO A 155 -8.15 4.68 0.68
C PRO A 155 -7.24 5.44 -0.29
N ALA A 156 -7.44 5.22 -1.59
CA ALA A 156 -6.87 6.06 -2.63
C ALA A 156 -7.81 7.23 -2.93
N VAL A 157 -7.27 8.44 -3.13
CA VAL A 157 -8.09 9.64 -3.34
C VAL A 157 -7.71 10.33 -4.65
N SER A 158 -8.73 10.55 -5.47
CA SER A 158 -8.69 11.42 -6.66
C SER A 158 -9.32 12.78 -6.31
N PRO A 159 -9.30 13.77 -7.21
CA PRO A 159 -9.97 15.05 -6.96
C PRO A 159 -11.48 14.93 -6.69
N THR A 160 -12.14 13.86 -7.15
CA THR A 160 -13.61 13.73 -7.11
C THR A 160 -14.12 12.51 -6.35
N HIS A 161 -13.32 11.44 -6.26
CA HIS A 161 -13.71 10.15 -5.70
C HIS A 161 -12.67 9.58 -4.75
N VAL A 162 -13.15 8.74 -3.85
CA VAL A 162 -12.36 7.91 -2.94
C VAL A 162 -12.55 6.46 -3.35
N TYR A 163 -11.46 5.69 -3.38
CA TYR A 163 -11.41 4.30 -3.83
C TYR A 163 -10.84 3.41 -2.74
N TRP A 164 -11.45 2.25 -2.50
CA TRP A 164 -10.96 1.27 -1.52
C TRP A 164 -11.45 -0.14 -1.86
N ILE A 165 -10.93 -1.12 -1.14
CA ILE A 165 -11.34 -2.53 -1.27
C ILE A 165 -12.15 -2.94 -0.04
N THR A 166 -13.27 -3.62 -0.28
CA THR A 166 -14.14 -4.14 0.77
C THR A 166 -14.89 -5.38 0.30
N LYS A 167 -14.85 -6.48 1.07
CA LYS A 167 -15.56 -7.72 0.76
C LYS A 167 -15.21 -8.25 -0.63
N GLY A 168 -13.92 -8.29 -0.96
CA GLY A 168 -13.41 -8.72 -2.28
C GLY A 168 -13.74 -7.79 -3.45
N ARG A 169 -14.23 -6.56 -3.20
CA ARG A 169 -14.71 -5.63 -4.23
C ARG A 169 -13.90 -4.34 -4.24
N LEU A 170 -13.49 -3.90 -5.42
CA LEU A 170 -13.04 -2.53 -5.63
C LEU A 170 -14.28 -1.64 -5.71
N VAL A 171 -14.36 -0.68 -4.80
CA VAL A 171 -15.47 0.27 -4.72
C VAL A 171 -14.99 1.71 -4.78
N ARG A 172 -15.90 2.62 -5.14
CA ARG A 172 -15.67 4.05 -5.00
C ARG A 172 -16.90 4.78 -4.51
N ARG A 173 -16.69 5.97 -3.96
CA ARG A 173 -17.75 6.94 -3.68
C ARG A 173 -17.23 8.35 -3.94
N ALA A 174 -18.09 9.22 -4.43
CA ALA A 174 -17.74 10.62 -4.65
C ALA A 174 -17.48 11.33 -3.31
N LEU A 175 -16.48 12.23 -3.30
CA LEU A 175 -16.15 13.08 -2.15
C LEU A 175 -17.29 14.03 -1.75
N SER A 176 -18.19 14.34 -2.70
CA SER A 176 -19.43 15.09 -2.46
C SER A 176 -20.51 14.28 -1.75
N GLY A 177 -20.29 12.99 -1.50
CA GLY A 177 -21.33 12.04 -1.10
C GLY A 177 -22.00 11.38 -2.31
N GLY A 178 -22.87 10.41 -2.04
CA GLY A 178 -23.56 9.62 -3.06
C GLY A 178 -23.52 8.12 -2.75
N GLU A 179 -24.05 7.34 -3.68
CA GLU A 179 -24.10 5.88 -3.58
C GLU A 179 -22.70 5.25 -3.65
N LEU A 180 -22.58 4.05 -3.06
CA LEU A 180 -21.36 3.25 -3.19
C LEU A 180 -21.37 2.52 -4.53
N GLU A 181 -20.42 2.84 -5.40
CA GLU A 181 -20.28 2.19 -6.70
C GLU A 181 -19.32 1.01 -6.60
N VAL A 182 -19.71 -0.14 -7.15
CA VAL A 182 -18.84 -1.32 -7.30
C VAL A 182 -18.19 -1.27 -8.68
N LEU A 183 -16.86 -1.21 -8.71
CA LEU A 183 -16.08 -1.14 -9.95
C LEU A 183 -15.56 -2.50 -10.40
N SER A 184 -15.27 -3.38 -9.44
CA SER A 184 -14.89 -4.77 -9.70
C SER A 184 -15.17 -5.67 -8.50
N THR A 185 -15.25 -6.97 -8.74
CA THR A 185 -15.65 -7.99 -7.75
C THR A 185 -14.58 -9.06 -7.50
N ASP A 186 -13.35 -8.76 -7.92
CA ASP A 186 -12.19 -9.65 -7.89
C ASP A 186 -11.01 -9.01 -7.17
N ALA A 187 -11.22 -8.01 -6.31
CA ALA A 187 -10.16 -7.22 -5.70
C ALA A 187 -9.70 -7.82 -4.37
N ARG A 188 -8.38 -7.93 -4.17
CA ARG A 188 -7.78 -8.58 -3.00
C ARG A 188 -7.88 -7.75 -1.73
N GLU A 189 -8.51 -8.31 -0.71
CA GLU A 189 -8.61 -7.63 0.59
C GLU A 189 -7.23 -7.35 1.22
N GLY A 190 -7.13 -6.23 1.94
CA GLY A 190 -5.89 -5.81 2.61
C GLY A 190 -4.85 -5.16 1.70
N THR A 191 -5.04 -5.17 0.38
CA THR A 191 -4.18 -4.44 -0.58
C THR A 191 -4.62 -2.98 -0.75
N ARG A 192 -3.68 -2.10 -1.09
CA ARG A 192 -3.96 -0.68 -1.35
C ARG A 192 -4.34 -0.48 -2.82
N VAL A 193 -5.31 0.41 -3.03
CA VAL A 193 -5.69 0.90 -4.35
C VAL A 193 -4.77 2.07 -4.72
N ALA A 194 -4.38 2.18 -5.98
CA ALA A 194 -3.68 3.35 -6.49
C ALA A 194 -4.56 4.08 -7.52
N VAL A 195 -4.52 5.42 -7.52
CA VAL A 195 -5.31 6.26 -8.44
C VAL A 195 -4.50 7.46 -8.91
N VAL A 196 -4.62 7.82 -10.19
CA VAL A 196 -4.07 9.05 -10.78
C VAL A 196 -5.00 9.57 -11.86
N GLY A 197 -5.16 10.88 -12.01
CA GLY A 197 -6.17 11.47 -12.91
C GLY A 197 -6.50 12.91 -12.54
N PRO A 198 -7.15 13.70 -13.44
CA PRO A 198 -8.22 13.27 -14.35
C PRO A 198 -7.78 12.96 -15.81
N PRO A 199 -8.57 12.14 -16.55
CA PRO A 199 -9.58 11.24 -16.01
C PRO A 199 -8.92 10.16 -15.14
N ASP A 200 -9.66 9.59 -14.19
CA ASP A 200 -9.09 8.65 -13.23
C ASP A 200 -8.68 7.33 -13.92
N VAL A 201 -7.45 6.92 -13.64
CA VAL A 201 -6.91 5.59 -13.87
C VAL A 201 -6.72 4.96 -12.49
N VAL A 202 -7.31 3.78 -12.30
CA VAL A 202 -7.31 3.09 -11.00
C VAL A 202 -6.57 1.76 -11.14
N ALA A 203 -5.68 1.46 -10.21
CA ALA A 203 -4.98 0.19 -10.12
C ALA A 203 -5.34 -0.54 -8.82
N TYR A 204 -5.46 -1.85 -8.90
CA TYR A 204 -5.72 -2.72 -7.74
C TYR A 204 -5.10 -4.11 -7.96
N ILE A 205 -4.95 -4.87 -6.86
CA ILE A 205 -4.51 -6.26 -6.90
C ILE A 205 -5.73 -7.18 -6.89
N THR A 206 -5.74 -8.24 -7.70
CA THR A 206 -6.84 -9.20 -7.75
C THR A 206 -6.69 -10.31 -6.71
N GLU A 207 -7.81 -10.84 -6.22
CA GLU A 207 -7.82 -12.12 -5.48
C GLU A 207 -7.28 -13.23 -6.39
N PRO A 208 -6.45 -14.16 -5.88
CA PRO A 208 -6.02 -15.31 -6.64
C PRO A 208 -7.22 -16.24 -6.90
N VAL A 209 -7.29 -16.82 -8.10
CA VAL A 209 -8.39 -17.72 -8.51
C VAL A 209 -7.83 -19.10 -8.83
N GLY A 210 -8.18 -20.08 -8.00
CA GLY A 210 -7.71 -21.45 -8.17
C GLY A 210 -6.18 -21.57 -8.05
N LYS A 211 -5.49 -21.84 -9.16
CA LYS A 211 -4.02 -21.90 -9.24
C LYS A 211 -3.39 -20.63 -9.82
N GLN A 212 -4.19 -19.64 -10.19
CA GLN A 212 -3.69 -18.37 -10.73
C GLN A 212 -3.30 -17.45 -9.58
N ASP A 213 -2.12 -16.84 -9.71
CA ASP A 213 -1.62 -15.85 -8.76
C ASP A 213 -2.41 -14.53 -8.85
N SER A 214 -2.22 -13.68 -7.84
CA SER A 214 -2.75 -12.30 -7.83
C SER A 214 -2.15 -11.48 -8.98
N LEU A 215 -2.99 -10.69 -9.65
CA LEU A 215 -2.58 -9.80 -10.74
C LEU A 215 -2.75 -8.35 -10.33
N ALA A 216 -1.86 -7.47 -10.78
CA ALA A 216 -2.10 -6.04 -10.80
C ALA A 216 -2.91 -5.68 -12.04
N ARG A 217 -4.02 -4.97 -11.85
CA ARG A 217 -4.98 -4.64 -12.90
C ARG A 217 -5.31 -3.16 -12.89
N LEU A 218 -5.35 -2.56 -14.08
CA LEU A 218 -5.87 -1.23 -14.32
C LEU A 218 -7.36 -1.27 -14.64
N ARG A 219 -8.06 -0.24 -14.20
CA ARG A 219 -9.37 0.17 -14.69
C ARG A 219 -9.27 1.61 -15.19
N LEU A 220 -9.58 1.80 -16.46
CA LEU A 220 -9.65 3.13 -17.08
C LEU A 220 -11.01 3.78 -16.82
N SER A 221 -11.08 5.09 -16.98
CA SER A 221 -12.30 5.88 -16.81
C SER A 221 -13.45 5.47 -17.73
N ASP A 222 -13.14 4.92 -18.91
CA ASP A 222 -14.12 4.36 -19.86
C ASP A 222 -14.60 2.95 -19.48
N GLY A 223 -14.13 2.40 -18.36
CA GLY A 223 -14.51 1.10 -17.84
C GLY A 223 -13.68 -0.08 -18.35
N ARG A 224 -12.78 0.13 -19.34
CA ARG A 224 -11.85 -0.91 -19.80
C ARG A 224 -10.96 -1.39 -18.65
N LYS A 225 -10.64 -2.69 -18.67
CA LYS A 225 -9.71 -3.33 -17.75
C LYS A 225 -8.47 -3.79 -18.51
N LEU A 226 -7.29 -3.54 -17.95
CA LEU A 226 -6.01 -3.95 -18.55
C LEU A 226 -5.17 -4.63 -17.48
N ASP A 227 -4.62 -5.80 -17.78
CA ASP A 227 -3.72 -6.50 -16.87
C ASP A 227 -2.31 -5.94 -16.99
N LEU A 228 -1.74 -5.51 -15.85
CA LEU A 228 -0.36 -5.04 -15.76
C LEU A 228 0.60 -6.21 -15.67
N THR A 229 0.22 -7.22 -14.89
CA THR A 229 1.04 -8.38 -14.59
C THR A 229 1.06 -9.35 -15.79
N PRO A 230 2.25 -9.68 -16.33
CA PRO A 230 2.38 -10.70 -17.36
C PRO A 230 2.08 -12.09 -16.78
N GLU A 231 1.90 -13.08 -17.66
CA GLU A 231 1.69 -14.46 -17.25
C GLU A 231 2.87 -14.98 -16.40
N GLY A 232 2.56 -15.63 -15.27
CA GLY A 232 3.56 -16.22 -14.37
C GLY A 232 4.17 -15.27 -13.32
N ALA A 233 3.73 -14.01 -13.26
CA ALA A 233 4.07 -13.08 -12.18
C ALA A 233 2.93 -12.94 -11.15
N ALA A 234 3.28 -12.64 -9.90
CA ALA A 234 2.36 -12.61 -8.77
C ALA A 234 2.40 -11.25 -8.04
N ALA A 235 1.57 -10.31 -8.47
CA ALA A 235 1.61 -8.96 -7.92
C ALA A 235 1.08 -8.89 -6.48
N SER A 236 1.81 -8.19 -5.59
CA SER A 236 1.43 -8.00 -4.19
C SER A 236 1.13 -6.53 -3.82
N SER A 237 1.71 -5.56 -4.52
CA SER A 237 1.41 -4.12 -4.37
C SER A 237 1.55 -3.40 -5.70
N VAL A 238 0.76 -2.34 -5.90
CA VAL A 238 0.76 -1.52 -7.12
C VAL A 238 0.70 -0.02 -6.78
N SER A 239 1.37 0.79 -7.58
CA SER A 239 1.37 2.26 -7.50
C SER A 239 1.24 2.87 -8.90
N LEU A 240 0.68 4.08 -8.96
CA LEU A 240 0.51 4.85 -10.18
C LEU A 240 1.13 6.24 -10.01
N ALA A 241 1.81 6.72 -11.04
CA ALA A 241 2.31 8.08 -11.11
C ALA A 241 2.12 8.67 -12.50
N ARG A 242 1.80 9.96 -12.58
CA ARG A 242 1.77 10.69 -13.85
C ARG A 242 3.19 11.15 -14.18
N VAL A 243 3.68 10.81 -15.38
CA VAL A 243 4.98 11.26 -15.89
C VAL A 243 4.77 11.93 -17.24
N GLY A 244 4.90 13.25 -17.25
CA GLY A 244 4.45 14.07 -18.38
C GLY A 244 2.96 13.86 -18.66
N GLU A 245 2.63 13.45 -19.88
CA GLU A 245 1.24 13.17 -20.28
C GLU A 245 0.78 11.74 -19.95
N ASP A 246 1.73 10.82 -19.77
CA ASP A 246 1.47 9.39 -19.61
C ASP A 246 1.39 9.00 -18.13
N VAL A 247 0.98 7.76 -17.87
CA VAL A 247 0.97 7.17 -16.52
C VAL A 247 1.97 6.04 -16.47
N ILE A 248 2.85 6.03 -15.48
CA ILE A 248 3.67 4.87 -15.16
C ILE A 248 2.97 4.10 -14.06
N ALA A 249 2.61 2.86 -14.37
CA ALA A 249 2.14 1.88 -13.41
C ALA A 249 3.33 1.04 -12.94
N SER A 250 3.50 0.89 -11.64
CA SER A 250 4.58 0.10 -11.06
C SER A 250 4.03 -0.86 -10.03
N TYR A 251 4.56 -2.08 -10.00
CA TYR A 251 4.11 -3.11 -9.07
C TYR A 251 5.27 -4.00 -8.66
N ILE A 252 5.10 -4.70 -7.55
CA ILE A 252 6.07 -5.67 -7.06
C ILE A 252 5.50 -7.08 -7.15
N ASP A 253 6.33 -8.03 -7.58
CA ASP A 253 6.07 -9.47 -7.48
C ASP A 253 6.70 -9.99 -6.18
N GLY A 254 5.91 -10.04 -5.11
CA GLY A 254 6.41 -10.37 -3.78
C GLY A 254 6.59 -11.88 -3.60
N ARG A 255 7.83 -12.39 -3.74
CA ARG A 255 8.18 -13.79 -3.49
C ARG A 255 9.13 -13.93 -2.29
N SER A 256 9.15 -15.14 -1.70
CA SER A 256 10.08 -15.50 -0.64
C SER A 256 11.50 -15.62 -1.19
N GLY A 257 12.22 -14.50 -1.30
CA GLY A 257 13.66 -14.46 -1.60
C GLY A 257 14.07 -13.31 -2.51
N MET A 258 13.30 -13.04 -3.56
CA MET A 258 13.55 -11.94 -4.49
C MET A 258 12.23 -11.30 -4.86
N THR A 259 12.23 -9.98 -5.00
CA THR A 259 11.04 -9.23 -5.36
C THR A 259 11.32 -8.38 -6.60
N PRO A 260 10.98 -8.88 -7.80
CA PRO A 260 10.97 -8.07 -9.00
C PRO A 260 10.09 -6.84 -8.86
N VAL A 261 10.63 -5.69 -9.23
CA VAL A 261 9.92 -4.43 -9.36
C VAL A 261 9.68 -4.19 -10.84
N HIS A 262 8.42 -4.11 -11.22
CA HIS A 262 7.99 -3.94 -12.59
C HIS A 262 7.50 -2.52 -12.82
N ALA A 263 7.68 -2.01 -14.04
CA ALA A 263 7.09 -0.76 -14.48
C ALA A 263 6.55 -0.88 -15.91
N ARG A 264 5.36 -0.32 -16.13
CA ARG A 264 4.68 -0.26 -17.42
C ARG A 264 4.16 1.14 -17.66
N LYS A 265 4.33 1.62 -18.89
CA LYS A 265 3.74 2.88 -19.30
C LYS A 265 2.36 2.66 -19.90
N LEU A 266 1.37 3.36 -19.36
CA LEU A 266 0.07 3.56 -19.96
C LEU A 266 0.11 4.87 -20.76
N ARG A 267 -0.05 4.74 -22.08
CA ARG A 267 -0.21 5.88 -22.99
C ARG A 267 -1.58 6.51 -22.77
N SER A 268 -1.64 7.67 -22.13
CA SER A 268 -2.92 8.26 -21.68
C SER A 268 -3.87 8.55 -22.86
N ARG A 269 -3.33 8.95 -24.01
CA ARG A 269 -4.13 9.33 -25.19
C ARG A 269 -4.80 8.13 -25.86
N SER A 270 -4.10 7.00 -25.97
CA SER A 270 -4.62 5.78 -26.63
C SER A 270 -5.23 4.79 -25.64
N GLY A 271 -4.88 4.89 -24.35
CA GLY A 271 -5.20 3.90 -23.33
C GLY A 271 -4.50 2.56 -23.58
N THR A 272 -3.35 2.56 -24.23
CA THR A 272 -2.56 1.35 -24.51
C THR A 272 -1.43 1.19 -23.50
N LEU A 273 -1.16 -0.05 -23.10
CA LEU A 273 -0.02 -0.39 -22.26
C LEU A 273 1.19 -0.77 -23.11
N ASP A 274 2.32 -0.16 -22.81
CA ASP A 274 3.63 -0.55 -23.32
C ASP A 274 4.04 -1.92 -22.69
N PRO A 275 5.08 -2.59 -23.24
CA PRO A 275 5.60 -3.84 -22.67
C PRO A 275 6.00 -3.73 -21.20
N ASP A 276 6.00 -4.87 -20.52
CA ASP A 276 6.48 -4.99 -19.14
C ASP A 276 8.00 -4.90 -19.06
N VAL A 277 8.49 -4.15 -18.08
CA VAL A 277 9.92 -4.00 -17.79
C VAL A 277 10.14 -4.28 -16.32
N VAL A 278 10.96 -5.29 -16.02
CA VAL A 278 11.52 -5.48 -14.68
C VAL A 278 12.61 -4.43 -14.50
N VAL A 279 12.29 -3.34 -13.81
CA VAL A 279 13.24 -2.22 -13.64
C VAL A 279 14.31 -2.56 -12.61
N TRP A 280 13.99 -3.39 -11.62
CA TRP A 280 14.92 -3.77 -10.56
C TRP A 280 14.46 -5.07 -9.89
N VAL A 281 15.38 -5.80 -9.25
CA VAL A 281 15.05 -6.96 -8.42
C VAL A 281 15.59 -6.70 -7.01
N SER A 282 14.70 -6.65 -6.04
CA SER A 282 15.05 -6.42 -4.64
C SER A 282 15.14 -7.73 -3.85
N GLY A 283 15.51 -7.63 -2.58
CA GLY A 283 15.49 -8.76 -1.64
C GLY A 283 14.08 -9.28 -1.36
N ALA A 284 13.95 -10.04 -0.26
CA ALA A 284 12.66 -10.53 0.14
C ALA A 284 11.77 -9.35 0.58
N THR A 285 10.51 -9.38 0.13
CA THR A 285 9.47 -8.49 0.65
C THR A 285 8.61 -9.25 1.63
N GLN A 286 8.03 -8.52 2.57
CA GLN A 286 7.09 -9.06 3.54
C GLN A 286 5.66 -8.85 3.00
N GLY A 287 4.68 -9.60 3.53
CA GLY A 287 3.30 -9.53 3.04
C GLY A 287 2.65 -8.15 3.11
N MET A 288 3.23 -7.23 3.89
CA MET A 288 2.78 -5.85 4.06
C MET A 288 3.69 -4.81 3.40
N THR A 289 4.67 -5.21 2.59
CA THR A 289 5.49 -4.27 1.84
C THR A 289 4.65 -3.60 0.74
N GLU A 290 4.67 -2.28 0.68
CA GLU A 290 4.00 -1.49 -0.35
C GLU A 290 5.03 -0.75 -1.19
N ILE A 291 4.79 -0.70 -2.50
CA ILE A 291 5.47 0.26 -3.38
C ILE A 291 4.65 1.54 -3.44
N THR A 292 5.31 2.69 -3.41
CA THR A 292 4.69 3.98 -3.71
C THR A 292 5.49 4.71 -4.77
N SER A 293 4.85 5.66 -5.45
CA SER A 293 5.46 6.38 -6.55
C SER A 293 4.97 7.82 -6.66
N VAL A 294 5.87 8.72 -7.03
CA VAL A 294 5.53 10.09 -7.42
C VAL A 294 6.23 10.45 -8.72
N GLY A 295 5.49 11.02 -9.66
CA GLY A 295 6.00 11.39 -10.96
C GLY A 295 6.33 12.89 -11.06
N THR A 296 7.39 13.19 -11.79
CA THR A 296 7.73 14.50 -12.33
C THR A 296 7.54 14.47 -13.86
N PRO A 297 7.82 15.54 -14.62
CA PRO A 297 7.67 15.50 -16.08
C PRO A 297 8.46 14.38 -16.78
N ASP A 298 9.63 14.00 -16.27
CA ASP A 298 10.52 13.04 -16.94
C ASP A 298 10.88 11.79 -16.10
N VAL A 299 10.59 11.81 -14.79
CA VAL A 299 11.00 10.74 -13.87
C VAL A 299 9.83 10.27 -13.02
N ASN A 300 9.67 8.97 -12.89
CA ASN A 300 8.88 8.32 -11.87
C ASN A 300 9.81 7.92 -10.71
N TRP A 301 9.63 8.53 -9.55
CA TRP A 301 10.33 8.14 -8.34
C TRP A 301 9.58 6.99 -7.68
N LEU A 302 10.22 5.83 -7.56
CA LEU A 302 9.69 4.66 -6.87
C LEU A 302 10.34 4.52 -5.51
N MET A 303 9.55 4.23 -4.49
CA MET A 303 10.03 3.98 -3.14
C MET A 303 9.52 2.64 -2.65
N LEU A 304 10.44 1.83 -2.12
CA LEU A 304 10.18 0.50 -1.63
C LEU A 304 10.95 0.24 -0.33
N PRO A 305 10.27 0.10 0.82
CA PRO A 305 10.89 -0.37 2.05
C PRO A 305 11.15 -1.87 1.95
N VAL A 306 12.42 -2.27 1.91
CA VAL A 306 12.82 -3.65 1.64
C VAL A 306 14.21 -3.96 2.21
N GLU A 307 14.53 -5.24 2.30
CA GLU A 307 15.85 -5.74 2.62
C GLU A 307 16.88 -5.28 1.56
N ARG A 308 17.97 -4.67 2.03
CA ARG A 308 19.14 -4.29 1.22
C ARG A 308 20.10 -5.48 1.12
N ASP A 309 20.35 -6.14 2.23
CA ASP A 309 21.18 -7.33 2.37
C ASP A 309 20.78 -8.14 3.62
N ALA A 310 21.52 -9.21 3.94
CA ALA A 310 21.22 -10.11 5.05
C ALA A 310 21.19 -9.44 6.45
N SER A 311 21.76 -8.24 6.58
CA SER A 311 21.86 -7.49 7.83
C SER A 311 21.17 -6.13 7.81
N HIS A 312 20.80 -5.63 6.63
CA HIS A 312 20.30 -4.28 6.47
C HIS A 312 18.93 -4.25 5.79
N PHE A 313 18.04 -3.48 6.38
CA PHE A 313 16.76 -3.08 5.81
C PHE A 313 16.79 -1.58 5.54
N GLY A 314 16.06 -1.09 4.55
CA GLY A 314 15.98 0.34 4.31
C GLY A 314 14.91 0.73 3.32
N LEU A 315 14.93 2.01 2.95
CA LEU A 315 14.14 2.52 1.83
C LEU A 315 14.99 2.53 0.56
N ALA A 316 14.64 1.71 -0.42
CA ALA A 316 15.14 1.85 -1.78
C ALA A 316 14.35 2.95 -2.48
N THR A 317 15.06 3.90 -3.12
CA THR A 317 14.50 4.95 -3.96
C THR A 317 15.07 4.80 -5.37
N LEU A 318 14.22 4.62 -6.38
CA LEU A 318 14.63 4.44 -7.78
C LEU A 318 14.11 5.61 -8.62
N ALA A 319 14.96 6.14 -9.51
CA ALA A 319 14.57 7.15 -10.48
C ALA A 319 14.31 6.49 -11.84
N VAL A 320 13.05 6.09 -12.08
CA VAL A 320 12.66 5.43 -13.33
C VAL A 320 12.32 6.47 -14.38
N ASP A 321 13.01 6.45 -15.52
CA ASP A 321 12.73 7.37 -16.63
C ASP A 321 11.29 7.20 -17.16
N LYS A 322 10.77 8.22 -17.85
CA LYS A 322 9.47 8.18 -18.56
C LYS A 322 9.33 7.04 -19.58
N ASP A 323 10.45 6.48 -20.02
CA ASP A 323 10.54 5.24 -20.79
C ASP A 323 11.23 4.20 -19.88
N PRO A 324 10.46 3.37 -19.16
CA PRO A 324 11.03 2.43 -18.20
C PRO A 324 12.08 1.52 -18.83
N LYS A 325 13.21 1.36 -18.15
CA LYS A 325 14.32 0.49 -18.52
C LYS A 325 14.87 -0.22 -17.28
N MET A 326 15.63 -1.29 -17.50
CA MET A 326 16.33 -2.01 -16.43
C MET A 326 17.39 -1.12 -15.78
N ASP A 327 17.67 -1.40 -14.50
CA ASP A 327 18.73 -0.79 -13.70
C ASP A 327 18.68 0.75 -13.69
N PRO A 328 17.54 1.35 -13.30
CA PRO A 328 17.47 2.78 -13.09
C PRO A 328 18.43 3.18 -11.96
N PRO A 329 18.90 4.44 -11.92
CA PRO A 329 19.62 4.95 -10.78
C PRO A 329 18.82 4.72 -9.49
N LEU A 330 19.50 4.22 -8.46
CA LEU A 330 18.90 3.91 -7.18
C LEU A 330 19.71 4.49 -6.03
N ARG A 331 19.03 4.82 -4.94
CA ARG A 331 19.62 5.22 -3.68
C ARG A 331 19.00 4.45 -2.53
N TRP A 332 19.82 4.12 -1.55
CA TRP A 332 19.39 3.52 -0.30
C TRP A 332 19.32 4.53 0.84
N ARG A 333 18.36 4.31 1.73
CA ARG A 333 18.37 4.85 3.09
C ARG A 333 18.25 3.71 4.08
N THR A 334 19.39 3.27 4.60
CA THR A 334 19.45 2.16 5.55
C THR A 334 18.83 2.56 6.88
N TYR A 335 18.03 1.67 7.45
CA TYR A 335 17.44 1.84 8.76
C TYR A 335 18.37 1.30 9.83
N GLU A 336 18.44 2.00 10.96
CA GLU A 336 19.33 1.63 12.09
C GLU A 336 19.00 0.24 12.67
N ASN A 337 17.75 -0.20 12.52
CA ASN A 337 17.34 -1.58 12.73
C ASN A 337 16.31 -1.98 11.65
N GLY A 338 16.14 -3.29 11.43
CA GLY A 338 15.13 -3.80 10.52
C GLY A 338 13.72 -3.49 11.00
N LEU A 339 12.81 -3.14 10.07
CA LEU A 339 11.40 -2.89 10.38
C LEU A 339 10.47 -3.87 9.65
N ASP A 340 9.57 -4.49 10.41
CA ASP A 340 8.46 -5.30 9.87
C ASP A 340 7.38 -4.44 9.19
N ARG A 341 7.24 -3.17 9.59
CA ARG A 341 6.28 -2.23 8.99
C ARG A 341 6.93 -0.87 8.81
N SER A 342 7.05 -0.46 7.55
CA SER A 342 7.51 0.87 7.16
C SER A 342 6.51 1.45 6.15
N PRO A 343 5.37 2.00 6.61
CA PRO A 343 4.48 2.74 5.74
C PRO A 343 5.25 3.85 5.02
N VAL A 344 4.98 3.98 3.72
CA VAL A 344 5.58 4.99 2.87
C VAL A 344 4.49 5.66 2.04
N ALA A 345 4.58 6.97 1.88
CA ALA A 345 3.74 7.75 0.98
C ALA A 345 4.60 8.75 0.23
N SER A 346 4.09 9.24 -0.90
CA SER A 346 4.82 10.20 -1.70
C SER A 346 3.91 11.19 -2.39
N GLY A 347 4.47 12.34 -2.72
CA GLY A 347 3.76 13.43 -3.36
C GLY A 347 4.71 14.56 -3.77
N LEU A 348 4.18 15.51 -4.54
CA LEU A 348 4.93 16.71 -4.94
C LEU A 348 4.72 17.80 -3.89
N LEU A 349 5.67 17.95 -2.96
CA LEU A 349 5.61 18.99 -1.95
C LEU A 349 6.47 20.17 -2.41
N CYS A 350 5.91 21.38 -2.43
CA CYS A 350 6.63 22.57 -2.91
C CYS A 350 7.15 22.46 -4.35
N GLY A 351 6.53 21.61 -5.18
CA GLY A 351 7.00 21.32 -6.54
C GLY A 351 8.12 20.27 -6.61
N GLU A 352 8.61 19.78 -5.47
CA GLU A 352 9.66 18.77 -5.40
C GLU A 352 9.08 17.37 -5.08
N PRO A 353 9.59 16.31 -5.73
CA PRO A 353 9.23 14.94 -5.37
C PRO A 353 9.68 14.67 -3.92
N THR A 354 8.74 14.23 -3.09
CA THR A 354 8.93 14.07 -1.65
C THR A 354 8.37 12.73 -1.19
N ALA A 355 9.07 12.08 -0.26
CA ALA A 355 8.57 10.92 0.44
C ALA A 355 8.34 11.22 1.91
N LEU A 356 7.28 10.60 2.42
CA LEU A 356 7.07 10.34 3.83
C LEU A 356 7.33 8.86 4.07
N TYR A 357 8.19 8.53 5.02
CA TYR A 357 8.47 7.14 5.35
C TYR A 357 8.75 6.98 6.83
N VAL A 358 8.51 5.77 7.32
CA VAL A 358 8.69 5.44 8.73
C VAL A 358 9.99 4.66 8.91
N ARG A 359 10.80 5.08 9.88
CA ARG A 359 12.04 4.38 10.24
C ARG A 359 12.18 4.26 11.77
N PRO A 360 13.06 3.41 12.28
CA PRO A 360 13.40 3.38 13.70
C PRO A 360 14.17 4.64 14.09
N GLN A 361 13.93 5.15 15.30
CA GLN A 361 14.68 6.29 15.83
C GLN A 361 16.15 5.92 16.10
N THR A 362 16.41 4.69 16.55
CA THR A 362 17.74 4.18 16.88
C THR A 362 17.84 2.69 16.54
N ALA A 363 19.05 2.12 16.64
CA ALA A 363 19.27 0.69 16.43
C ALA A 363 18.66 -0.22 17.53
N ASN A 364 18.16 0.33 18.64
CA ASN A 364 17.53 -0.46 19.70
C ASN A 364 16.26 -1.15 19.16
N PRO A 365 16.10 -2.48 19.30
CA PRO A 365 14.88 -3.18 18.88
C PRO A 365 13.57 -2.64 19.49
N GLU A 366 13.64 -2.00 20.66
CA GLU A 366 12.49 -1.36 21.33
C GLU A 366 12.39 0.15 21.04
N ALA A 367 13.18 0.66 20.10
CA ALA A 367 13.14 2.06 19.73
C ALA A 367 11.75 2.45 19.22
N ASN A 368 11.31 3.65 19.58
CA ASN A 368 10.19 4.27 18.89
C ASN A 368 10.51 4.41 17.39
N GLN A 369 9.46 4.48 16.60
CA GLN A 369 9.53 4.80 15.18
C GLN A 369 9.42 6.32 15.01
N GLU A 370 10.03 6.83 13.95
CA GLU A 370 9.91 8.20 13.48
C GLU A 370 9.28 8.21 12.09
N LEU A 371 8.27 9.06 11.92
CA LEU A 371 7.79 9.47 10.60
C LEU A 371 8.70 10.58 10.10
N VAL A 372 9.26 10.39 8.92
CA VAL A 372 10.28 11.26 8.34
C VAL A 372 9.79 11.82 7.01
N ILE A 373 10.09 13.09 6.74
CA ILE A 373 9.95 13.71 5.42
C ILE A 373 11.30 13.89 4.77
N SER A 374 11.37 13.62 3.46
CA SER A 374 12.58 13.85 2.69
C SER A 374 12.30 14.12 1.22
N SER A 375 13.04 15.07 0.64
CA SER A 375 13.09 15.26 -0.80
C SER A 375 13.70 14.03 -1.47
N LEU A 376 13.11 13.59 -2.57
CA LEU A 376 13.61 12.49 -3.37
C LEU A 376 14.72 13.02 -4.29
N SER A 377 15.95 12.61 -3.97
CA SER A 377 17.14 12.87 -4.78
C SER A 377 18.08 11.67 -4.71
N LEU A 378 18.86 11.49 -5.77
CA LEU A 378 19.95 10.53 -5.86
C LEU A 378 21.22 11.02 -5.16
N ASP A 379 21.29 12.30 -4.77
CA ASP A 379 22.44 12.88 -4.09
C ASP A 379 22.65 12.24 -2.71
N GLU A 380 23.89 11.88 -2.39
CA GLU A 380 24.26 11.31 -1.08
C GLU A 380 23.96 12.26 0.09
N THR A 381 23.83 13.56 -0.19
CA THR A 381 23.55 14.61 0.80
C THR A 381 22.08 14.80 1.12
N ALA A 382 21.15 14.10 0.44
CA ALA A 382 19.74 14.42 0.67
C ALA A 382 19.32 14.03 2.08
N SER A 383 18.78 15.03 2.76
CA SER A 383 18.55 15.03 4.19
C SER A 383 17.11 14.67 4.53
N SER A 384 16.92 14.25 5.76
CA SER A 384 15.63 13.90 6.32
C SER A 384 15.29 14.74 7.53
N GLU A 385 14.02 15.05 7.66
CA GLU A 385 13.49 15.76 8.80
C GLU A 385 12.42 14.91 9.52
N PRO A 386 12.56 14.67 10.84
CA PRO A 386 11.53 13.97 11.60
C PRO A 386 10.28 14.84 11.74
N LEU A 387 9.11 14.27 11.44
CA LEU A 387 7.80 14.92 11.57
C LEU A 387 7.05 14.52 12.84
N ALA A 388 7.20 13.27 13.26
CA ALA A 388 6.51 12.69 14.41
C ALA A 388 7.26 11.46 14.93
N THR A 389 7.01 11.11 16.20
CA THR A 389 7.55 9.91 16.85
C THR A 389 6.39 9.15 17.49
N ALA A 390 6.38 7.82 17.36
CA ALA A 390 5.35 6.96 17.93
C ALA A 390 5.89 5.55 18.20
N ARG A 391 5.14 4.72 18.92
CA ARG A 391 5.54 3.30 19.11
C ARG A 391 5.40 2.48 17.83
N GLY A 392 4.51 2.91 16.93
CA GLY A 392 4.30 2.27 15.65
C GLY A 392 3.37 3.08 14.75
N PHE A 393 3.65 3.04 13.46
CA PHE A 393 2.80 3.63 12.43
C PHE A 393 2.09 2.53 11.64
N ALA A 394 0.78 2.69 11.46
CA ALA A 394 -0.03 1.76 10.66
C ALA A 394 -0.24 2.24 9.24
N ASP A 395 -0.27 3.55 9.03
CA ASP A 395 -0.52 4.15 7.73
C ASP A 395 0.01 5.59 7.65
N VAL A 396 0.31 6.05 6.44
CA VAL A 396 0.75 7.42 6.15
C VAL A 396 0.21 7.85 4.78
N SER A 397 -0.12 9.13 4.67
CA SER A 397 -0.54 9.75 3.42
C SER A 397 -0.10 11.20 3.36
N ILE A 398 0.15 11.68 2.15
CA ILE A 398 0.44 13.07 1.85
C ILE A 398 -0.40 13.51 0.66
N TYR A 399 -0.93 14.72 0.74
CA TYR A 399 -1.61 15.34 -0.39
C TYR A 399 -1.05 16.74 -0.62
N PRO A 400 -0.62 17.07 -1.85
CA PRO A 400 -0.07 18.38 -2.14
C PRO A 400 -1.17 19.45 -2.16
N VAL A 401 -0.91 20.58 -1.50
CA VAL A 401 -1.75 21.78 -1.57
C VAL A 401 -0.89 22.97 -2.00
N PRO A 402 -1.48 24.10 -2.43
CA PRO A 402 -0.69 25.29 -2.70
C PRO A 402 0.20 25.64 -1.50
N GLU A 403 1.49 25.88 -1.76
CA GLU A 403 2.49 26.26 -0.75
C GLU A 403 2.74 25.22 0.35
N GLY A 404 2.38 23.94 0.13
CA GLY A 404 2.58 22.92 1.14
C GLY A 404 1.90 21.58 0.87
N GLY A 405 1.54 20.89 1.95
CA GLY A 405 0.92 19.58 1.92
C GLY A 405 0.07 19.32 3.15
N ILE A 406 -0.96 18.50 2.99
CA ILE A 406 -1.65 17.87 4.11
C ILE A 406 -0.99 16.53 4.34
N VAL A 407 -0.57 16.29 5.58
CA VAL A 407 -0.07 14.99 6.01
C VAL A 407 -1.06 14.38 6.98
N ALA A 408 -1.40 13.11 6.75
CA ALA A 408 -2.19 12.32 7.68
C ALA A 408 -1.52 10.99 7.94
N TYR A 409 -1.51 10.55 9.19
CA TYR A 409 -0.90 9.28 9.58
C TYR A 409 -1.65 8.64 10.75
N VAL A 410 -1.53 7.33 10.86
CA VAL A 410 -2.17 6.52 11.91
C VAL A 410 -1.09 5.99 12.83
N ALA A 411 -1.11 6.43 14.09
CA ALA A 411 -0.11 6.07 15.09
C ALA A 411 -0.71 6.09 16.50
N ASP A 412 -0.19 5.25 17.38
CA ASP A 412 -0.60 5.17 18.80
C ASP A 412 -2.12 5.10 19.02
N ARG A 413 -2.80 4.34 18.14
CA ARG A 413 -4.27 4.13 18.14
C ARG A 413 -5.10 5.39 17.84
N ARG A 414 -4.50 6.44 17.32
CA ARG A 414 -5.16 7.66 16.84
C ARG A 414 -4.83 7.92 15.38
N THR A 415 -5.65 8.75 14.75
CA THR A 415 -5.38 9.30 13.43
C THR A 415 -5.02 10.77 13.59
N TRP A 416 -3.89 11.15 13.04
CA TRP A 416 -3.31 12.48 13.17
C TRP A 416 -3.29 13.17 11.82
N ALA A 417 -3.46 14.49 11.83
CA ALA A 417 -3.31 15.32 10.65
C ALA A 417 -2.54 16.61 10.97
N ARG A 418 -1.81 17.13 9.99
CA ARG A 418 -1.23 18.47 10.06
C ARG A 418 -1.01 19.05 8.67
N LEU A 419 -0.91 20.38 8.61
CA LEU A 419 -0.39 21.07 7.45
C LEU A 419 1.13 21.18 7.55
N ILE A 420 1.79 21.02 6.40
CA ILE A 420 3.20 21.31 6.18
C ILE A 420 3.26 22.43 5.16
N ARG A 421 4.05 23.48 5.42
CA ARG A 421 4.20 24.62 4.52
C ARG A 421 5.64 24.75 4.05
N CYS A 422 5.82 25.22 2.82
CA CYS A 422 7.12 25.57 2.28
C CYS A 422 7.63 26.86 2.95
N LYS A 423 8.95 26.95 3.21
CA LYS A 423 9.58 28.20 3.65
C LYS A 423 9.92 29.15 2.51
#